data_AF-A0A1H5N345-F1
#
_entry.id   AF-A0A1H5N345-F1
#
_cell.length_a   1.000
_cell.length_b   1.000
_cell.length_c   1.000
_cell.angle_alpha   90.00
_cell.angle_beta   90.00
_cell.angle_gamma   90.00
#
_symmetry.space_group_name_H-M   'P 1'
#
loop_
_entity.id
_entity.type
_entity.pdbx_description
1 polymer ?
#
loop_
_entity_poly.entity_id
_entity_poly.type
_entity_poly.pdbx_seq_one_letter_code
_entity_poly.pdbx_strand_id
1 'polypeptide(L)'
;MAKKALGIRPRPAEGADARPQAGQLSTGKQGTCRSADNGAVDWVKTLLGGRPRQRADLAFKTRQSSAQELWLVVVDASASTRRHQALSDAKGVLAQLFEDAYRQRARVAVMTASGHAPQWQVSGSKASKALDEWLQGLGAGGGTPLLEALREVARWLDGRRKQFPQEQQRFLLLTDGRLKEWPALPAIDCPGLLIDIERGPIRLGRSRQMALELNAEYLHIDGLNLV
;
A
#
# COMPACT_ATOMS: atom_id res chain seq x y z
N MET A 1 -46.09 20.93 -55.02
CA MET A 1 -45.82 22.36 -55.27
C MET A 1 -44.42 22.63 -54.75
N ALA A 2 -43.38 22.51 -55.59
CA ALA A 2 -42.76 23.61 -56.36
C ALA A 2 -41.99 24.60 -55.46
N LYS A 3 -40.77 25.09 -55.74
CA LYS A 3 -39.69 24.95 -56.74
C LYS A 3 -38.48 25.73 -56.11
N LYS A 4 -37.21 25.29 -56.26
CA LYS A 4 -36.12 25.94 -57.05
C LYS A 4 -36.01 27.47 -56.86
N ALA A 5 -34.86 28.12 -56.64
CA ALA A 5 -33.60 28.04 -57.39
C ALA A 5 -32.51 28.96 -56.76
N LEU A 6 -31.24 28.54 -56.75
CA LEU A 6 -30.04 29.11 -57.44
C LEU A 6 -29.29 30.30 -56.80
N GLY A 7 -27.95 30.25 -56.89
CA GLY A 7 -27.02 31.37 -56.65
C GLY A 7 -25.70 30.94 -55.98
N ILE A 8 -24.82 30.20 -56.65
CA ILE A 8 -23.57 30.71 -57.30
C ILE A 8 -22.40 30.95 -56.32
N ARG A 9 -21.34 30.14 -56.46
CA ARG A 9 -19.99 30.34 -55.89
C ARG A 9 -19.25 31.49 -56.58
N PRO A 10 -18.22 32.05 -55.93
CA PRO A 10 -16.87 31.84 -56.48
C PRO A 10 -15.82 31.43 -55.43
N ARG A 11 -14.78 30.73 -55.91
CA ARG A 11 -13.46 30.55 -55.25
C ARG A 11 -12.57 31.76 -55.56
N PRO A 12 -11.51 32.02 -54.76
CA PRO A 12 -10.15 31.65 -55.21
C PRO A 12 -9.26 31.09 -54.06
N ALA A 13 -8.48 30.04 -54.33
CA ALA A 13 -7.02 30.00 -54.58
C ALA A 13 -6.24 29.72 -53.28
N GLU A 14 -5.82 28.47 -53.04
CA GLU A 14 -4.57 27.85 -53.51
C GLU A 14 -3.33 28.49 -52.86
N GLY A 15 -2.72 27.75 -51.94
CA GLY A 15 -1.59 28.23 -51.15
C GLY A 15 -1.16 27.27 -50.05
N ALA A 16 -0.64 26.12 -50.47
CA ALA A 16 0.39 25.30 -49.85
C ALA A 16 0.38 25.07 -48.31
N ASP A 17 0.27 23.79 -47.97
CA ASP A 17 0.69 23.17 -46.73
C ASP A 17 2.01 23.73 -46.16
N ALA A 18 1.94 24.33 -44.97
CA ALA A 18 3.07 24.44 -44.06
C ALA A 18 2.57 24.31 -42.62
N ARG A 19 2.78 23.13 -42.02
CA ARG A 19 2.58 22.88 -40.59
C ARG A 19 3.75 23.50 -39.82
N PRO A 20 3.56 24.47 -38.91
CA PRO A 20 4.62 24.82 -37.98
C PRO A 20 4.71 23.74 -36.91
N GLN A 21 5.81 22.99 -36.93
CA GLN A 21 6.19 22.02 -35.91
C GLN A 21 6.42 22.70 -34.54
N ALA A 22 6.21 21.90 -33.49
CA ALA A 22 6.22 22.27 -32.09
C ALA A 22 7.51 22.99 -31.66
N GLY A 23 7.33 24.14 -31.01
CA GLY A 23 8.38 24.77 -30.21
C GLY A 23 8.76 23.88 -29.03
N GLN A 24 10.05 23.58 -28.93
CA GLN A 24 10.69 22.99 -27.77
C GLN A 24 10.59 23.98 -26.59
N LEU A 25 10.12 23.49 -25.44
CA LEU A 25 10.57 23.80 -24.08
C LEU A 25 9.59 23.14 -23.10
N SER A 26 9.93 21.94 -22.59
CA SER A 26 9.15 21.23 -21.56
C SER A 26 9.98 20.94 -20.32
N THR A 27 10.74 21.94 -19.85
CA THR A 27 11.32 21.92 -18.50
C THR A 27 10.38 22.65 -17.53
N GLY A 28 9.44 21.88 -16.99
CA GLY A 28 8.66 22.19 -15.80
C GLY A 28 8.17 20.89 -15.19
N LYS A 29 8.33 20.69 -13.88
CA LYS A 29 8.06 19.45 -13.11
C LYS A 29 6.57 19.03 -13.04
N GLN A 30 5.78 19.33 -14.05
CA GLN A 30 4.39 18.91 -14.17
C GLN A 30 4.24 18.20 -15.51
N GLY A 31 4.30 16.87 -15.46
CA GLY A 31 3.93 16.02 -16.58
C GLY A 31 2.53 16.39 -17.07
N THR A 32 2.36 16.34 -18.38
CA THR A 32 1.15 16.67 -19.14
C THR A 32 -0.14 16.38 -18.37
N CYS A 33 -0.87 17.45 -18.00
CA CYS A 33 -2.27 17.37 -17.61
C CYS A 33 -3.05 16.71 -18.75
N ARG A 34 -3.56 15.49 -18.54
CA ARG A 34 -4.65 14.98 -19.38
C ARG A 34 -5.92 15.70 -18.93
N SER A 35 -6.61 16.38 -19.85
CA SER A 35 -7.94 16.93 -19.58
C SER A 35 -8.85 15.79 -19.16
N ALA A 36 -9.29 15.81 -17.91
CA ALA A 36 -10.24 14.85 -17.40
C ALA A 36 -11.65 15.37 -17.72
N ASP A 37 -12.01 15.41 -19.01
CA ASP A 37 -13.32 15.91 -19.47
C ASP A 37 -14.50 15.02 -19.01
N ASN A 38 -14.21 13.94 -18.27
CA ASN A 38 -15.16 12.94 -17.76
C ASN A 38 -14.85 12.44 -16.33
N GLY A 39 -14.20 13.24 -15.48
CA GLY A 39 -13.91 12.88 -14.08
C GLY A 39 -15.05 13.17 -13.08
N ALA A 40 -14.89 12.75 -11.82
CA ALA A 40 -15.75 13.23 -10.73
C ALA A 40 -15.47 14.72 -10.47
N VAL A 41 -16.51 15.56 -10.39
CA VAL A 41 -16.38 17.00 -10.17
C VAL A 41 -15.79 17.28 -8.78
N ASP A 42 -14.81 18.18 -8.72
CA ASP A 42 -14.32 18.80 -7.49
C ASP A 42 -15.18 20.04 -7.20
N TRP A 43 -16.28 19.84 -6.46
CA TRP A 43 -17.23 20.91 -6.15
C TRP A 43 -16.62 22.05 -5.34
N VAL A 44 -15.66 21.76 -4.44
CA VAL A 44 -15.00 22.79 -3.64
C VAL A 44 -14.17 23.68 -4.55
N LYS A 45 -13.31 23.10 -5.38
CA LYS A 45 -12.48 23.87 -6.32
C LYS A 45 -13.33 24.61 -7.37
N THR A 46 -14.41 24.00 -7.83
CA THR A 46 -15.35 24.61 -8.78
C THR A 46 -16.02 25.85 -8.18
N LEU A 47 -16.55 25.75 -6.96
CA LEU A 47 -17.27 26.86 -6.31
C LEU A 47 -16.34 27.97 -5.82
N LEU A 48 -15.08 27.66 -5.49
CA LEU A 48 -14.05 28.67 -5.22
C LEU A 48 -13.70 29.49 -6.47
N GLY A 49 -13.90 28.93 -7.67
CA GLY A 49 -13.79 29.64 -8.95
C GLY A 49 -15.02 30.49 -9.30
N GLY A 50 -16.05 30.50 -8.44
CA GLY A 50 -17.32 31.18 -8.67
C GLY A 50 -18.45 30.23 -9.07
N ARG A 51 -19.60 30.81 -9.46
CA ARG A 51 -20.76 30.02 -9.89
C ARG A 51 -20.54 29.49 -11.32
N PRO A 52 -20.42 28.17 -11.53
CA PRO A 52 -20.20 27.61 -12.87
C PRO A 52 -21.42 27.85 -13.75
N ARG A 53 -21.19 28.29 -14.99
CA ARG A 53 -22.24 28.56 -16.01
C ARG A 53 -22.17 27.57 -17.17
N GLN A 54 -21.01 26.99 -17.41
CA GLN A 54 -20.76 26.04 -18.49
C GLN A 54 -19.89 24.88 -17.99
N ARG A 55 -19.94 23.74 -18.70
CA ARG A 55 -19.20 22.52 -18.32
C ARG A 55 -17.68 22.74 -18.22
N ALA A 56 -17.14 23.67 -18.99
CA ALA A 56 -15.72 24.06 -18.93
C ALA A 56 -15.33 24.75 -17.61
N ASP A 57 -16.29 25.29 -16.86
CA ASP A 57 -16.04 25.90 -15.56
C ASP A 57 -15.93 24.85 -14.43
N LEU A 58 -16.28 23.59 -14.71
CA LEU A 58 -16.19 22.52 -13.74
C LEU A 58 -14.73 22.10 -13.57
N ALA A 59 -14.24 22.22 -12.34
CA ALA A 59 -12.99 21.58 -11.96
C ALA A 59 -13.25 20.09 -11.73
N PHE A 60 -12.51 19.23 -12.42
CA PHE A 60 -12.58 17.79 -12.20
C PHE A 60 -11.49 17.36 -11.23
N LYS A 61 -11.82 16.41 -10.34
CA LYS A 61 -10.84 15.78 -9.45
C LYS A 61 -9.75 15.16 -10.31
N THR A 62 -8.56 15.73 -10.27
CA THR A 62 -7.38 15.14 -10.89
C THR A 62 -7.03 13.91 -10.07
N ARG A 63 -7.28 12.71 -10.59
CA ARG A 63 -6.91 11.45 -9.94
C ARG A 63 -5.40 11.22 -10.08
N GLN A 64 -4.59 12.13 -9.57
CA GLN A 64 -3.24 11.79 -9.13
C GLN A 64 -3.34 11.38 -7.66
N SER A 65 -4.03 10.28 -7.37
CA SER A 65 -3.62 9.56 -6.18
C SER A 65 -2.35 8.84 -6.59
N SER A 66 -1.22 9.15 -5.95
CA SER A 66 -0.17 8.15 -5.80
C SER A 66 -0.83 6.80 -5.50
N ALA A 67 -0.35 5.72 -6.12
CA ALA A 67 -0.85 4.38 -5.82
C ALA A 67 -0.95 4.26 -4.29
N GLN A 68 -2.16 3.99 -3.77
CA GLN A 68 -2.34 3.90 -2.32
C GLN A 68 -1.48 2.73 -1.85
N GLU A 69 -0.58 2.96 -0.89
CA GLU A 69 0.20 1.87 -0.30
C GLU A 69 -0.61 1.20 0.81
N LEU A 70 -0.47 -0.12 0.91
CA LEU A 70 -0.99 -0.94 1.99
C LEU A 70 0.19 -1.69 2.62
N TRP A 71 0.41 -1.45 3.90
CA TRP A 71 1.40 -2.17 4.68
C TRP A 71 0.68 -3.20 5.55
N LEU A 72 0.91 -4.47 5.26
CA LEU A 72 0.37 -5.59 6.00
C LEU A 72 1.44 -6.11 6.97
N VAL A 73 1.14 -6.07 8.25
CA VAL A 73 2.05 -6.50 9.32
C VAL A 73 1.46 -7.72 10.02
N VAL A 74 2.24 -8.80 10.11
CA VAL A 74 1.95 -9.97 10.91
C VAL A 74 2.95 -10.04 12.04
N VAL A 75 2.45 -10.14 13.27
CA VAL A 75 3.29 -10.25 14.47
C VAL A 75 3.02 -11.60 15.13
N ASP A 76 4.05 -12.43 15.21
CA ASP A 76 4.05 -13.65 16.00
C ASP A 76 4.35 -13.31 17.47
N ALA A 77 3.31 -13.33 18.29
CA ALA A 77 3.39 -13.01 19.71
C ALA A 77 3.40 -14.30 20.55
N SER A 78 4.36 -15.18 20.22
CA SER A 78 4.59 -16.47 20.86
C SER A 78 5.14 -16.34 22.29
N ALA A 79 4.82 -17.31 23.14
CA ALA A 79 5.20 -17.33 24.55
C ALA A 79 6.72 -17.31 24.81
N SER A 80 7.54 -17.61 23.80
CA SER A 80 9.01 -17.63 23.83
C SER A 80 9.65 -16.26 23.69
N THR A 81 8.87 -15.24 23.32
CA THR A 81 9.27 -13.82 23.41
C THR A 81 9.40 -13.32 24.86
N ARG A 82 9.10 -14.16 25.87
CA ARG A 82 9.27 -13.88 27.31
C ARG A 82 10.71 -13.61 27.74
N ARG A 83 11.74 -13.95 26.96
CA ARG A 83 13.13 -13.60 27.29
C ARG A 83 13.43 -12.17 26.82
N HIS A 84 12.94 -11.24 27.64
CA HIS A 84 13.28 -9.83 27.85
C HIS A 84 14.28 -9.18 26.85
N GLN A 85 13.87 -8.02 26.31
CA GLN A 85 14.48 -7.14 25.30
C GLN A 85 13.94 -7.27 23.87
N ALA A 86 13.90 -8.48 23.28
CA ALA A 86 13.53 -8.63 21.86
C ALA A 86 12.11 -8.11 21.50
N LEU A 87 11.12 -8.36 22.36
CA LEU A 87 9.76 -7.85 22.14
C LEU A 87 9.67 -6.32 22.32
N SER A 88 10.47 -5.76 23.23
CA SER A 88 10.53 -4.30 23.43
C SER A 88 11.10 -3.61 22.20
N ASP A 89 12.18 -4.13 21.65
CA ASP A 89 12.79 -3.60 20.43
C ASP A 89 11.86 -3.78 19.23
N ALA A 90 11.18 -4.92 19.13
CA ALA A 90 10.18 -5.17 18.10
C ALA A 90 9.03 -4.15 18.18
N LYS A 91 8.56 -3.81 19.39
CA LYS A 91 7.59 -2.73 19.58
C LYS A 91 8.14 -1.38 19.12
N GLY A 92 9.41 -1.07 19.40
CA GLY A 92 10.07 0.15 18.91
C GLY A 92 10.08 0.24 17.38
N VAL A 93 10.45 -0.86 16.71
CA VAL A 93 10.42 -0.95 15.24
C VAL A 93 9.00 -0.78 14.69
N LEU A 94 8.01 -1.45 15.29
CA LEU A 94 6.61 -1.34 14.88
C LEU A 94 6.05 0.07 15.10
N ALA A 95 6.41 0.74 16.20
CA ALA A 95 5.99 2.12 16.45
C ALA A 95 6.52 3.07 15.36
N GLN A 96 7.81 2.95 15.02
CA GLN A 96 8.40 3.75 13.94
C GLN A 96 7.73 3.44 12.60
N LEU A 97 7.48 2.17 12.30
CA LEU A 97 6.80 1.75 11.09
C LEU A 97 5.39 2.35 10.99
N PHE A 98 4.60 2.34 12.06
CA PHE A 98 3.25 2.90 12.01
C PHE A 98 3.24 4.43 11.92
N GLU A 99 4.21 5.09 12.54
CA GLU A 99 4.41 6.53 12.37
C GLU A 99 4.79 6.88 10.92
N ASP A 100 5.67 6.10 10.30
CA ASP A 100 6.03 6.26 8.88
C ASP A 100 4.82 6.00 7.96
N ALA A 101 4.03 4.97 8.25
CA ALA A 101 2.80 4.67 7.52
C ALA A 101 1.81 5.84 7.62
N TYR A 102 1.67 6.43 8.82
CA TYR A 102 0.83 7.59 9.06
C TYR A 102 1.29 8.81 8.24
N ARG A 103 2.60 9.10 8.24
CA ARG A 103 3.20 10.20 7.47
C ARG A 103 3.02 10.02 5.97
N GLN A 104 3.19 8.79 5.47
CA GLN A 104 3.03 8.44 4.07
C GLN A 104 1.56 8.30 3.65
N ARG A 105 0.62 8.44 4.60
CA ARG A 105 -0.81 8.19 4.42
C ARG A 105 -1.09 6.80 3.84
N ALA A 106 -0.23 5.84 4.16
CA ALA A 106 -0.40 4.44 3.83
C ALA A 106 -1.56 3.85 4.63
N ARG A 107 -2.23 2.88 4.03
CA ARG A 107 -3.16 2.01 4.74
C ARG A 107 -2.37 0.96 5.48
N VAL A 108 -2.86 0.56 6.65
CA VAL A 108 -2.24 -0.47 7.46
C VAL A 108 -3.25 -1.58 7.68
N ALA A 109 -2.77 -2.81 7.62
CA ALA A 109 -3.47 -3.98 8.12
C ALA A 109 -2.53 -4.70 9.08
N VAL A 110 -3.03 -5.09 10.24
CA VAL A 110 -2.22 -5.72 11.29
C VAL A 110 -2.92 -6.98 11.77
N MET A 111 -2.16 -8.07 11.80
CA MET A 111 -2.59 -9.35 12.34
C MET A 111 -1.63 -9.81 13.43
N THR A 112 -2.19 -10.35 14.50
CA THR A 112 -1.42 -10.99 15.58
C THR A 112 -1.64 -12.50 15.52
N ALA A 113 -0.55 -13.25 15.49
CA ALA A 113 -0.56 -14.70 15.67
C ALA A 113 -0.20 -15.00 17.13
N SER A 114 -1.21 -15.22 17.97
CA SER A 114 -1.04 -15.54 19.39
C SER A 114 -2.19 -16.40 19.89
N GLY A 115 -1.96 -17.27 20.87
CA GLY A 115 -3.05 -18.07 21.43
C GLY A 115 -3.40 -19.24 20.51
N HIS A 116 -4.70 -19.39 20.26
CA HIS A 116 -5.28 -20.51 19.52
C HIS A 116 -5.62 -20.18 18.06
N ALA A 117 -5.72 -18.89 17.70
CA ALA A 117 -6.13 -18.46 16.36
C ALA A 117 -5.53 -17.08 16.02
N PRO A 118 -5.28 -16.78 14.73
CA PRO A 118 -4.87 -15.44 14.30
C PRO A 118 -5.99 -14.42 14.50
N GLN A 119 -5.62 -13.17 14.80
CA GLN A 119 -6.57 -12.08 15.01
C GLN A 119 -6.18 -10.82 14.22
N TRP A 120 -7.13 -10.28 13.46
CA TRP A 120 -6.99 -8.96 12.85
C TRP A 120 -7.21 -7.87 13.90
N GLN A 121 -6.25 -6.97 13.98
CA GLN A 121 -6.31 -5.78 14.84
C GLN A 121 -6.80 -4.59 14.03
N VAL A 122 -6.31 -4.49 12.79
CA VAL A 122 -6.72 -3.49 11.81
C VAL A 122 -6.74 -4.15 10.43
N SER A 123 -7.76 -3.87 9.61
CA SER A 123 -7.96 -4.51 8.31
C SER A 123 -8.04 -3.49 7.17
N GLY A 124 -6.90 -2.85 6.85
CA GLY A 124 -6.76 -1.99 5.68
C GLY A 124 -7.37 -0.59 5.84
N SER A 125 -7.32 -0.06 7.07
CA SER A 125 -7.70 1.31 7.40
C SER A 125 -6.47 2.24 7.38
N LYS A 126 -6.67 3.55 7.53
CA LYS A 126 -5.53 4.47 7.69
C LYS A 126 -4.87 4.24 9.03
N ALA A 127 -3.54 4.38 9.10
CA ALA A 127 -2.82 4.37 10.37
C ALA A 127 -3.49 5.37 11.34
N SER A 128 -3.73 4.91 12.57
CA SER A 128 -4.42 5.68 13.60
C SER A 128 -3.85 5.36 14.97
N LYS A 129 -4.08 6.24 15.94
CA LYS A 129 -3.61 6.09 17.33
C LYS A 129 -4.07 4.78 18.01
N ALA A 130 -5.13 4.13 17.51
CA ALA A 130 -5.57 2.83 18.02
C ALA A 130 -4.50 1.74 17.86
N LEU A 131 -3.60 1.87 16.88
CA LEU A 131 -2.45 0.95 16.74
C LEU A 131 -1.44 1.12 17.86
N ASP A 132 -1.26 2.33 18.40
CA ASP A 132 -0.33 2.58 19.51
C ASP A 132 -0.84 1.90 20.78
N GLU A 133 -2.13 2.00 21.08
CA GLU A 133 -2.76 1.33 22.22
C GLU A 133 -2.66 -0.19 22.10
N TRP A 134 -2.94 -0.74 20.92
CA TRP A 134 -2.74 -2.16 20.64
C TRP A 134 -1.27 -2.59 20.83
N LEU A 135 -0.32 -1.77 20.35
CA LEU A 135 1.11 -2.06 20.45
C LEU A 135 1.59 -2.10 21.90
N GLN A 136 1.04 -1.24 22.77
CA GLN A 136 1.31 -1.29 24.21
C GLN A 136 0.76 -2.59 24.83
N GLY A 137 -0.46 -3.00 24.45
CA GLY A 137 -1.10 -4.24 24.89
C GLY A 137 -0.50 -5.53 24.30
N LEU A 138 0.33 -5.43 23.26
CA LEU A 138 0.97 -6.58 22.63
C LEU A 138 1.85 -7.33 23.64
N GLY A 139 1.47 -8.56 23.97
CA GLY A 139 2.14 -9.40 24.96
C GLY A 139 2.28 -10.84 24.48
N ALA A 140 3.12 -11.61 25.15
CA ALA A 140 3.40 -13.00 24.80
C ALA A 140 2.20 -13.91 25.15
N GLY A 141 1.48 -14.40 24.14
CA GLY A 141 0.42 -15.39 24.28
C GLY A 141 0.98 -16.83 24.26
N GLY A 142 0.29 -17.78 24.88
CA GLY A 142 0.61 -19.21 24.74
C GLY A 142 0.33 -19.71 23.32
N GLY A 143 1.28 -20.38 22.67
CA GLY A 143 1.10 -20.94 21.31
C GLY A 143 1.30 -19.95 20.16
N THR A 144 1.43 -20.49 18.94
CA THR A 144 1.67 -19.72 17.71
C THR A 144 0.88 -20.32 16.53
N PRO A 145 -0.26 -19.72 16.15
CA PRO A 145 -1.00 -20.10 14.96
C PRO A 145 -0.45 -19.38 13.70
N LEU A 146 0.88 -19.27 13.55
CA LEU A 146 1.51 -18.49 12.47
C LEU A 146 1.14 -19.02 11.08
N LEU A 147 1.07 -20.34 10.90
CA LEU A 147 0.69 -20.92 9.61
C LEU A 147 -0.75 -20.55 9.22
N GLU A 148 -1.66 -20.51 10.19
CA GLU A 148 -3.05 -20.08 9.96
C GLU A 148 -3.10 -18.59 9.64
N ALA A 149 -2.32 -17.77 10.34
CA ALA A 149 -2.16 -16.35 10.09
C ALA A 149 -1.73 -16.08 8.64
N LEU A 150 -0.67 -16.76 8.17
CA LEU A 150 -0.17 -16.61 6.81
C LEU A 150 -1.19 -17.04 5.75
N ARG A 151 -1.96 -18.12 6.01
CA ARG A 151 -3.03 -18.57 5.10
C ARG A 151 -4.17 -17.57 5.03
N GLU A 152 -4.53 -16.96 6.15
CA GLU A 152 -5.55 -15.91 6.19
C GLU A 152 -5.08 -14.63 5.48
N VAL A 153 -3.83 -14.24 5.71
CA VAL A 153 -3.18 -13.13 5.01
C VAL A 153 -3.18 -13.32 3.50
N ALA A 154 -2.76 -14.48 3.00
CA ALA A 154 -2.72 -14.75 1.57
C ALA A 154 -4.12 -14.64 0.94
N ARG A 155 -5.14 -15.22 1.59
CA ARG A 155 -6.55 -15.10 1.16
C ARG A 155 -7.04 -13.66 1.16
N TRP A 156 -6.71 -12.89 2.20
CA TRP A 156 -7.11 -11.51 2.33
C TRP A 156 -6.45 -10.61 1.28
N LEU A 157 -5.14 -10.79 1.03
CA LEU A 157 -4.41 -10.05 0.01
C LEU A 157 -4.92 -10.32 -1.42
N ASP A 158 -5.27 -11.56 -1.74
CA ASP A 158 -5.88 -11.91 -3.04
C ASP A 158 -7.22 -11.19 -3.23
N GLY A 159 -8.10 -11.23 -2.22
CA GLY A 159 -9.35 -10.48 -2.22
C GLY A 159 -9.13 -8.97 -2.35
N ARG A 160 -8.15 -8.43 -1.62
CA ARG A 160 -7.80 -7.02 -1.65
C ARG A 160 -7.27 -6.55 -3.00
N ARG A 161 -6.45 -7.38 -3.66
CA ARG A 161 -5.88 -7.09 -4.98
C ARG A 161 -6.97 -7.01 -6.05
N LYS A 162 -7.97 -7.88 -5.98
CA LYS A 162 -9.16 -7.82 -6.85
C LYS A 162 -9.96 -6.55 -6.65
N GLN A 163 -10.10 -6.09 -5.40
CA GLN A 163 -10.83 -4.86 -5.06
C GLN A 163 -10.07 -3.58 -5.41
N PHE A 164 -8.75 -3.56 -5.19
CA PHE A 164 -7.89 -2.41 -5.40
C PHE A 164 -6.65 -2.77 -6.26
N PRO A 165 -6.81 -2.93 -7.59
CA PRO A 165 -5.73 -3.40 -8.47
C PRO A 165 -4.52 -2.47 -8.58
N GLN A 166 -4.68 -1.21 -8.16
CA GLN A 166 -3.62 -0.19 -8.20
C GLN A 166 -3.02 0.07 -6.81
N GLU A 167 -3.45 -0.64 -5.76
CA GLU A 167 -2.90 -0.52 -4.40
C GLU A 167 -1.58 -1.30 -4.33
N GLN A 168 -0.49 -0.63 -3.95
CA GLN A 168 0.80 -1.28 -3.77
C GLN A 168 0.83 -1.94 -2.40
N GLN A 169 0.97 -3.27 -2.38
CA GLN A 169 0.92 -4.06 -1.16
C GLN A 169 2.34 -4.39 -0.72
N ARG A 170 2.64 -4.25 0.57
CA ARG A 170 3.89 -4.68 1.20
C ARG A 170 3.57 -5.55 2.39
N PHE A 171 4.35 -6.59 2.59
CA PHE A 171 4.18 -7.55 3.68
C PHE A 171 5.36 -7.48 4.65
N LEU A 172 5.06 -7.51 5.94
CA LEU A 172 6.04 -7.57 7.01
C LEU A 172 5.65 -8.68 7.99
N LEU A 173 6.55 -9.62 8.24
CA LEU A 173 6.41 -10.66 9.25
C LEU A 173 7.44 -10.47 10.36
N LEU A 174 6.98 -10.34 11.61
CA LEU A 174 7.84 -10.40 12.80
C LEU A 174 7.66 -11.77 13.45
N THR A 175 8.74 -12.54 13.60
CA THR A 175 8.71 -13.87 14.24
C THR A 175 10.04 -14.23 14.87
N ASP A 176 10.01 -15.07 15.92
CA ASP A 176 11.21 -15.64 16.55
C ASP A 176 11.64 -16.98 15.91
N GLY A 177 10.99 -17.38 14.80
CA GLY A 177 11.36 -18.56 14.02
C GLY A 177 11.13 -19.89 14.74
N ARG A 178 10.44 -19.90 15.89
CA ARG A 178 10.31 -21.10 16.72
C ARG A 178 9.24 -22.09 16.29
N LEU A 179 8.65 -21.89 15.11
CA LEU A 179 7.82 -22.91 14.50
C LEU A 179 8.67 -24.19 14.31
N LYS A 180 8.21 -25.32 14.86
CA LYS A 180 9.02 -26.55 14.87
C LYS A 180 9.14 -27.15 13.47
N GLU A 181 8.01 -27.28 12.80
CA GLU A 181 7.86 -27.82 11.45
C GLU A 181 6.67 -27.11 10.79
N TRP A 182 6.77 -26.84 9.49
CA TRP A 182 5.65 -26.43 8.66
C TRP A 182 5.67 -27.20 7.35
N PRO A 183 4.51 -27.58 6.80
CA PRO A 183 4.45 -28.37 5.58
C PRO A 183 4.86 -27.51 4.37
N ALA A 184 4.09 -26.45 4.11
CA ALA A 184 4.33 -25.50 3.04
C ALA A 184 3.71 -24.17 3.44
N LEU A 185 4.41 -23.08 3.15
CA LEU A 185 3.89 -21.73 3.35
C LEU A 185 3.03 -21.31 2.16
N PRO A 186 1.97 -20.53 2.40
CA PRO A 186 1.17 -19.99 1.31
C PRO A 186 1.98 -18.96 0.52
N ALA A 187 1.73 -18.89 -0.79
CA ALA A 187 2.32 -17.84 -1.63
C ALA A 187 1.75 -16.46 -1.24
N ILE A 188 2.63 -15.49 -1.05
CA ILE A 188 2.29 -14.10 -0.79
C ILE A 188 2.84 -13.28 -1.96
N ASP A 189 1.96 -12.88 -2.88
CA ASP A 189 2.34 -12.25 -4.15
C ASP A 189 2.69 -10.76 -4.00
N CYS A 190 3.42 -10.35 -2.96
CA CYS A 190 3.87 -8.97 -2.78
C CYS A 190 5.27 -8.91 -2.16
N PRO A 191 5.98 -7.77 -2.30
CA PRO A 191 7.26 -7.57 -1.61
C PRO A 191 7.11 -7.79 -0.12
N GLY A 192 7.87 -8.74 0.42
CA GLY A 192 7.84 -9.14 1.82
C GLY A 192 9.15 -8.87 2.53
N LEU A 193 9.08 -8.55 3.82
CA LEU A 193 10.21 -8.52 4.74
C LEU A 193 9.88 -9.39 5.95
N LEU A 194 10.82 -10.24 6.36
CA LEU A 194 10.75 -11.00 7.59
C LEU A 194 11.80 -10.44 8.56
N ILE A 195 11.32 -9.95 9.70
CA ILE A 195 12.16 -9.52 10.82
C ILE A 195 12.23 -10.65 11.84
N ASP A 196 13.42 -11.18 11.99
CA ASP A 196 13.76 -12.22 12.95
C ASP A 196 14.06 -11.59 14.30
N ILE A 197 13.24 -11.91 15.30
CA ILE A 197 13.39 -11.43 16.68
C ILE A 197 14.09 -12.47 17.58
N GLU A 198 14.67 -13.53 17.00
CA GLU A 198 15.38 -14.58 17.72
C GLU A 198 16.70 -14.09 18.34
N ARG A 199 16.70 -13.74 19.63
CA ARG A 199 17.93 -13.46 20.39
C ARG A 199 18.34 -14.61 21.33
N GLY A 200 18.39 -15.82 20.77
CA GLY A 200 18.83 -17.03 21.49
C GLY A 200 20.33 -17.30 21.34
N PRO A 201 20.99 -18.00 22.30
CA PRO A 201 22.39 -18.40 22.19
C PRO A 201 22.64 -19.40 21.04
N ILE A 202 21.59 -20.09 20.58
CA ILE A 202 21.60 -20.97 19.41
C ILE A 202 20.57 -20.41 18.43
N ARG A 203 21.03 -20.00 17.25
CA ARG A 203 20.16 -19.55 16.16
C ARG A 203 19.67 -20.77 15.39
N LEU A 204 18.36 -20.95 15.30
CA LEU A 204 17.79 -22.11 14.62
C LEU A 204 17.75 -21.94 13.09
N GLY A 205 17.97 -20.72 12.58
CA GLY A 205 18.04 -20.43 11.14
C GLY A 205 16.70 -20.57 10.39
N ARG A 206 15.64 -20.90 11.11
CA ARG A 206 14.29 -21.19 10.59
C ARG A 206 13.61 -19.97 9.99
N SER A 207 13.77 -18.80 10.62
CA SER A 207 13.29 -17.52 10.10
C SER A 207 13.85 -17.22 8.70
N ARG A 208 15.11 -17.59 8.44
CA ARG A 208 15.73 -17.40 7.12
C ARG A 208 15.15 -18.35 6.07
N GLN A 209 14.90 -19.60 6.42
CA GLN A 209 14.22 -20.55 5.53
C GLN A 209 12.80 -20.09 5.21
N MET A 210 12.07 -19.61 6.22
CA MET A 210 10.73 -19.06 6.06
C MET A 210 10.71 -17.84 5.12
N ALA A 211 11.68 -16.93 5.25
CA ALA A 211 11.81 -15.79 4.35
C ALA A 211 12.02 -16.24 2.89
N LEU A 212 12.87 -17.25 2.65
CA LEU A 212 13.09 -17.81 1.32
C LEU A 212 11.82 -18.43 0.73
N GLU A 213 11.10 -19.24 1.51
CA GLU A 213 9.85 -19.87 1.08
C GLU A 213 8.72 -18.86 0.81
N LEU A 214 8.71 -17.73 1.54
CA LEU A 214 7.77 -16.62 1.32
C LEU A 214 8.22 -15.65 0.21
N ASN A 215 9.40 -15.86 -0.38
CA ASN A 215 10.04 -14.91 -1.29
C ASN A 215 10.15 -13.49 -0.69
N ALA A 216 10.49 -13.44 0.60
CA ALA A 216 10.64 -12.22 1.40
C ALA A 216 12.13 -11.96 1.70
N GLU A 217 12.48 -10.70 1.86
CA GLU A 217 13.78 -10.30 2.39
C GLU A 217 13.89 -10.73 3.86
N TYR A 218 15.10 -11.12 4.28
CA TYR A 218 15.37 -11.52 5.66
C TYR A 218 16.20 -10.44 6.35
N LEU A 219 15.75 -10.04 7.54
CA LEU A 219 16.49 -9.12 8.38
C LEU A 219 16.41 -9.55 9.84
N HIS A 220 17.55 -9.52 10.54
CA HIS A 220 17.58 -9.80 11.97
C HIS A 220 17.39 -8.51 12.77
N ILE A 221 16.66 -8.55 13.88
CA ILE A 221 16.35 -7.35 14.68
C ILE A 221 17.60 -6.60 15.17
N ASP A 222 18.70 -7.31 15.45
CA ASP A 222 20.00 -6.68 15.79
C ASP A 222 20.62 -5.89 14.63
N GLY A 223 20.25 -6.20 13.39
CA GLY A 223 20.68 -5.45 12.20
C GLY A 223 19.89 -4.16 11.99
N LEU A 224 18.79 -3.96 12.72
CA LEU A 224 18.10 -2.68 12.81
C LEU A 224 18.86 -1.85 13.84
N ASN A 225 19.86 -1.10 13.37
CA ASN A 225 20.41 -0.01 14.16
C ASN A 225 19.28 1.03 14.33
N LEU A 226 18.50 0.87 15.41
CA LEU A 226 17.59 1.88 15.90
C LEU A 226 18.46 3.03 16.41
N VAL A 227 18.54 4.10 15.61
CA VAL A 227 19.23 5.36 15.95
C VAL A 227 18.36 6.16 16.91
#